data_AF-A0A4U7DQV0-F1
#
_entry.id   AF-A0A4U7DQV0-F1
#
_cell.length_a   1.000
_cell.length_b   1.000
_cell.length_c   1.000
_cell.angle_alpha   90.00
_cell.angle_beta   90.00
_cell.angle_gamma   90.00
#
_symmetry.space_group_name_H-M   'P 1'
#
loop_
_entity.id
_entity.type
_entity.pdbx_description
1 polymer ?
#
loop_
_entity_poly.entity_id
_entity_poly.type
_entity_poly.pdbx_seq_one_letter_code
_entity_poly.pdbx_strand_id
1 'polypeptide(L)'
;SGKEDRVLVVAARRAWDEYHTYDHYFCQPNRSFKPVSHLAFYKDGEIKAKVPRVTGSIESITLDEDTVEDHPELSHRQEQSLLESVKRMRQNGSERYGDTQKVLFLKPDLKLNRAVQNDKTASDSNRTVAFVQGHRYVSLSTLRENPRNTTELED
;
A
#
# COMPACT_ATOMS: atom_id res chain seq x y z
N SER A 1 -10.25 -16.10 -11.30
CA SER A 1 -10.90 -14.81 -11.64
C SER A 1 -10.73 -13.76 -10.53
N GLY A 2 -11.11 -13.99 -9.26
CA GLY A 2 -11.11 -12.96 -8.20
C GLY A 2 -9.78 -12.42 -7.63
N LYS A 3 -8.63 -12.62 -8.29
CA LYS A 3 -7.34 -11.97 -7.92
C LYS A 3 -7.23 -10.58 -8.57
N GLU A 4 -7.67 -10.46 -9.81
CA GLU A 4 -7.51 -9.22 -10.59
C GLU A 4 -8.38 -8.09 -10.07
N ASP A 5 -9.49 -8.43 -9.42
CA ASP A 5 -10.41 -7.45 -8.85
C ASP A 5 -10.11 -7.05 -7.40
N ARG A 6 -9.06 -7.60 -6.76
CA ARG A 6 -8.84 -7.35 -5.33
C ARG A 6 -7.86 -6.20 -5.08
N VAL A 7 -8.33 -5.18 -4.36
CA VAL A 7 -7.52 -4.06 -3.87
C VAL A 7 -7.29 -4.20 -2.36
N LEU A 8 -6.03 -4.08 -1.93
CA LEU A 8 -5.67 -4.03 -0.51
C LEU A 8 -5.69 -2.56 -0.03
N VAL A 9 -6.61 -2.23 0.88
CA VAL A 9 -6.68 -0.92 1.53
C VAL A 9 -5.93 -0.97 2.85
N VAL A 10 -4.87 -0.17 3.00
CA VAL A 10 -4.00 -0.16 4.19
C VAL A 10 -4.14 1.13 4.98
N ALA A 11 -4.03 1.05 6.31
CA ALA A 11 -3.83 2.23 7.14
C ALA A 11 -2.50 2.90 6.78
N ALA A 12 -2.54 4.17 6.36
CA ALA A 12 -1.44 4.80 5.64
C ALA A 12 -0.90 6.06 6.30
N ARG A 13 -0.82 6.09 7.64
CA ARG A 13 -0.28 7.25 8.40
C ARG A 13 1.08 7.70 7.86
N ARG A 14 2.00 6.75 7.68
CA ARG A 14 3.33 6.95 7.06
C ARG A 14 3.35 6.53 5.59
N ALA A 15 2.70 5.40 5.29
CA ALA A 15 2.79 4.74 3.99
C ALA A 15 2.31 5.61 2.81
N TRP A 16 1.41 6.57 3.03
CA TRP A 16 0.98 7.48 1.96
C TRP A 16 2.12 8.37 1.48
N ASP A 17 2.89 8.95 2.40
CA ASP A 17 3.98 9.87 2.07
C ASP A 17 5.21 9.08 1.57
N GLU A 18 5.44 7.89 2.15
CA GLU A 18 6.45 6.94 1.68
C GLU A 18 6.21 6.50 0.24
N TYR A 19 4.96 6.21 -0.14
CA TYR A 19 4.63 5.86 -1.52
C TYR A 19 5.00 6.97 -2.51
N HIS A 20 4.78 8.24 -2.16
CA HIS A 20 5.16 9.37 -3.03
C HIS A 20 6.66 9.57 -3.14
N THR A 21 7.43 9.03 -2.20
CA THR A 21 8.88 9.20 -2.11
C THR A 21 9.62 8.04 -2.75
N TYR A 22 9.09 6.82 -2.61
CA TYR A 22 9.78 5.58 -2.94
C TYR A 22 9.06 4.74 -3.99
N ASP A 23 7.78 4.96 -4.30
CA ASP A 23 6.96 4.06 -5.14
C ASP A 23 6.85 2.62 -4.59
N HIS A 24 6.99 2.46 -3.28
CA HIS A 24 6.88 1.18 -2.57
C HIS A 24 5.91 1.29 -1.39
N TYR A 25 5.41 0.14 -0.95
CA TYR A 25 4.76 0.00 0.36
C TYR A 25 5.59 -0.93 1.25
N PHE A 26 5.88 -0.46 2.46
CA PHE A 26 6.69 -1.17 3.45
C PHE A 26 5.86 -1.57 4.67
N CYS A 27 5.98 -2.81 5.10
CA CYS A 27 5.34 -3.29 6.33
C CYS A 27 6.14 -4.41 6.99
N GLN A 28 5.63 -4.90 8.13
CA GLN A 28 6.27 -5.97 8.89
C GLN A 28 6.63 -7.18 7.99
N PRO A 29 7.83 -7.76 8.15
CA PRO A 29 8.27 -8.88 7.32
C PRO A 29 7.31 -10.06 7.43
N ASN A 30 7.13 -10.78 6.33
CA ASN A 30 6.26 -11.95 6.21
C ASN A 30 4.79 -11.69 6.56
N ARG A 31 4.33 -10.42 6.52
CA ARG A 31 2.92 -10.10 6.75
C ARG A 31 2.06 -10.69 5.63
N SER A 32 1.22 -11.66 5.99
CA SER A 32 0.34 -12.34 5.05
C SER A 32 -0.73 -11.40 4.48
N PHE A 33 -0.84 -11.40 3.14
CA PHE A 33 -1.92 -10.75 2.40
C PHE A 33 -2.56 -11.77 1.45
N LYS A 34 -3.86 -11.62 1.19
CA LYS A 34 -4.48 -12.31 0.06
C LYS A 34 -3.84 -11.79 -1.24
N PRO A 35 -3.78 -12.61 -2.32
CA PRO A 35 -3.32 -12.11 -3.62
C PRO A 35 -4.15 -10.90 -4.05
N VAL A 36 -3.47 -9.79 -4.35
CA VAL A 36 -4.08 -8.50 -4.72
C VAL A 36 -3.49 -8.00 -6.02
N SER A 37 -4.26 -7.22 -6.77
CA SER A 37 -3.80 -6.54 -7.99
C SER A 37 -3.38 -5.10 -7.72
N HIS A 38 -3.98 -4.46 -6.72
CA HIS A 38 -3.76 -3.04 -6.39
C HIS A 38 -3.66 -2.80 -4.89
N LEU A 39 -3.11 -1.64 -4.55
CA LEU A 39 -3.07 -1.10 -3.20
C LEU A 39 -3.83 0.23 -3.18
N ALA A 40 -4.54 0.51 -2.08
CA ALA A 40 -5.13 1.81 -1.80
C ALA A 40 -4.75 2.26 -0.39
N PHE A 41 -4.64 3.58 -0.19
CA PHE A 41 -4.14 4.16 1.05
C PHE A 41 -5.26 4.85 1.81
N TYR A 42 -5.51 4.40 3.05
CA TYR A 42 -6.45 5.03 3.97
C TYR A 42 -5.72 5.96 4.94
N LYS A 43 -5.93 7.27 4.82
CA LYS A 43 -5.31 8.31 5.65
C LYS A 43 -6.30 9.47 5.83
N ASP A 44 -6.36 10.05 7.03
CA ASP A 44 -7.22 11.20 7.35
C ASP A 44 -8.72 10.98 7.12
N GLY A 45 -9.22 9.77 7.39
CA GLY A 45 -10.65 9.48 7.26
C GLY A 45 -11.11 9.23 5.83
N GLU A 46 -10.19 8.99 4.89
CA GLU A 46 -10.53 8.74 3.50
C GLU A 46 -9.58 7.73 2.84
N ILE A 47 -10.08 7.05 1.80
CA ILE A 47 -9.23 6.32 0.85
C ILE A 47 -8.78 7.34 -0.20
N LYS A 48 -7.46 7.53 -0.29
CA LYS A 48 -6.86 8.48 -1.23
C LYS A 48 -7.11 8.07 -2.67
N ALA A 49 -7.20 9.06 -3.57
CA ALA A 49 -7.58 8.84 -4.96
C ALA A 49 -6.57 8.05 -5.81
N LYS A 50 -5.32 7.89 -5.36
CA LYS A 50 -4.31 7.11 -6.11
C LYS A 50 -4.37 5.65 -5.66
N VAL A 51 -4.66 4.76 -6.61
CA VAL A 51 -4.76 3.31 -6.41
C VAL A 51 -3.72 2.65 -7.33
N PRO A 52 -2.44 2.56 -6.91
CA PRO A 52 -1.41 1.94 -7.72
C PRO A 52 -1.60 0.43 -7.85
N ARG A 53 -1.08 -0.11 -8.95
CA ARG A 53 -0.97 -1.54 -9.20
C ARG A 53 0.21 -2.12 -8.44
N VAL A 54 0.02 -3.31 -7.87
CA VAL A 54 1.10 -4.11 -7.29
C VAL A 54 1.77 -4.90 -8.41
N THR A 55 3.06 -4.65 -8.64
CA THR A 55 3.83 -5.31 -9.71
C THR A 55 4.67 -6.47 -9.22
N GLY A 56 4.88 -6.58 -7.91
CA GLY A 56 5.65 -7.64 -7.28
C GLY A 56 5.77 -7.40 -5.78
N SER A 57 6.40 -8.35 -5.10
CA SER A 57 6.68 -8.26 -3.67
C SER A 57 7.92 -9.04 -3.31
N ILE A 58 8.53 -8.67 -2.18
CA ILE A 58 9.51 -9.47 -1.47
C ILE A 58 9.05 -9.57 -0.01
N GLU A 59 9.02 -10.79 0.53
CA GLU A 59 8.38 -11.06 1.83
C GLU A 59 9.22 -10.55 3.01
N SER A 60 10.55 -10.58 2.88
CA SER A 60 11.47 -10.16 3.93
C SER A 60 12.81 -9.74 3.32
N ILE A 61 13.17 -8.48 3.48
CA ILE A 61 14.47 -7.94 3.06
C ILE A 61 14.90 -6.82 4.00
N THR A 62 16.20 -6.76 4.33
CA THR A 62 16.77 -5.63 5.09
C THR A 62 17.01 -4.45 4.14
N LEU A 63 16.56 -3.27 4.57
CA LEU A 63 16.58 -2.06 3.74
C LEU A 63 17.93 -1.33 3.82
N ASP A 64 18.95 -1.95 3.25
CA ASP A 64 20.31 -1.42 3.05
C ASP A 64 20.84 -1.82 1.68
N GLU A 65 21.88 -1.14 1.21
CA GLU A 65 22.44 -1.36 -0.13
C GLU A 65 23.01 -2.79 -0.29
N ASP A 66 23.78 -3.26 0.69
CA ASP A 66 24.50 -4.54 0.64
C ASP A 66 23.53 -5.73 0.57
N THR A 67 22.38 -5.66 1.24
CA THR A 67 21.36 -6.71 1.23
C THR A 67 20.52 -6.68 -0.05
N VAL A 68 20.32 -5.51 -0.65
CA VAL A 68 19.49 -5.37 -1.85
C VAL A 68 20.27 -5.74 -3.11
N GLU A 69 21.55 -5.39 -3.18
CA GLU A 69 22.40 -5.68 -4.34
C GLU A 69 22.49 -7.18 -4.62
N ASP A 70 22.30 -7.58 -5.88
CA ASP A 70 22.31 -8.97 -6.35
C ASP A 70 21.33 -9.93 -5.60
N HIS A 71 20.28 -9.40 -4.95
CA HIS A 71 19.36 -10.22 -4.18
C HIS A 71 18.58 -11.21 -5.08
N PRO A 72 18.64 -12.54 -4.83
CA PRO A 72 18.20 -13.56 -5.79
C PRO A 72 16.69 -13.58 -6.06
N GLU A 73 15.88 -13.07 -5.12
CA GLU A 73 14.42 -12.99 -5.28
C GLU A 73 13.95 -11.72 -6.01
N LEU A 74 14.84 -10.74 -6.24
CA LEU A 74 14.49 -9.52 -6.95
C LEU A 74 14.78 -9.68 -8.44
N SER A 75 13.85 -9.23 -9.28
CA SER A 75 14.22 -8.94 -10.67
C SER A 75 15.12 -7.72 -10.73
N HIS A 76 15.94 -7.61 -11.78
CA HIS A 76 16.84 -6.47 -12.00
C HIS A 76 16.14 -5.10 -11.87
N ARG A 77 14.88 -4.99 -12.33
CA ARG A 77 14.09 -3.75 -12.20
C ARG A 77 13.67 -3.48 -10.75
N GLN A 78 13.28 -4.51 -10.00
CA GLN A 78 12.91 -4.37 -8.59
C GLN A 78 14.12 -4.01 -7.75
N GLU A 79 15.25 -4.65 -8.01
CA GLU A 79 16.54 -4.35 -7.38
C GLU A 79 16.92 -2.89 -7.58
N GLN A 80 16.97 -2.39 -8.83
CA GLN A 80 17.27 -0.99 -9.11
C GLN A 80 16.32 -0.03 -8.38
N SER A 81 15.02 -0.31 -8.42
CA SER A 81 13.99 0.51 -7.75
C SER A 81 14.19 0.54 -6.22
N LEU A 82 14.51 -0.60 -5.62
CA LEU A 82 14.72 -0.72 -4.20
C LEU A 82 16.07 -0.12 -3.77
N LEU A 83 17.14 -0.28 -4.56
CA LEU A 83 18.46 0.34 -4.36
C LEU A 83 18.35 1.87 -4.31
N GLU A 84 17.62 2.47 -5.24
CA GLU A 84 17.39 3.92 -5.23
C GLU A 84 16.58 4.36 -4.00
N SER A 85 15.64 3.52 -3.54
CA SER A 85 14.88 3.79 -2.32
C SER A 85 15.75 3.72 -1.07
N VAL A 86 16.58 2.68 -0.90
CA VAL A 86 17.45 2.53 0.29
C VAL A 86 18.54 3.60 0.35
N LYS A 87 19.13 3.99 -0.79
CA LYS A 87 20.07 5.12 -0.86
C LYS A 87 19.42 6.42 -0.39
N ARG A 88 18.18 6.68 -0.84
CA ARG A 88 17.40 7.85 -0.42
C ARG A 88 17.02 7.78 1.06
N MET A 89 16.66 6.60 1.57
CA MET A 89 16.39 6.39 2.99
C MET A 89 17.61 6.71 3.84
N ARG A 90 18.80 6.25 3.45
CA ARG A 90 20.07 6.55 4.11
C ARG A 90 20.34 8.05 4.16
N GLN A 91 20.23 8.72 3.01
CA GLN A 91 20.48 10.16 2.87
C GLN A 91 19.54 11.00 3.75
N ASN A 92 18.28 10.58 3.87
CA ASN A 92 17.26 11.31 4.62
C ASN A 92 17.16 10.90 6.10
N GLY A 93 18.02 9.98 6.57
CA GLY A 93 17.95 9.46 7.94
C GLY A 93 16.63 8.76 8.25
N SER A 94 16.03 8.10 7.26
CA SER A 94 14.77 7.36 7.43
C SER A 94 14.94 6.28 8.49
N GLU A 95 14.01 6.22 9.45
CA GLU A 95 13.97 5.18 10.47
C GLU A 95 13.90 3.74 9.90
N ARG A 96 13.50 3.60 8.63
CA ARG A 96 13.42 2.29 7.96
C ARG A 96 14.76 1.78 7.45
N TYR A 97 15.77 2.63 7.34
CA TYR A 97 17.06 2.21 6.82
C TYR A 97 17.69 1.18 7.78
N GLY A 98 18.08 0.02 7.25
CA GLY A 98 18.57 -1.12 8.04
C GLY A 98 17.49 -1.98 8.72
N ASP A 99 16.19 -1.64 8.58
CA ASP A 99 15.11 -2.49 9.09
C ASP A 99 14.77 -3.60 8.08
N THR A 100 14.48 -4.80 8.59
CA THR A 100 13.89 -5.87 7.78
C THR A 100 12.39 -5.62 7.57
N GLN A 101 11.95 -5.58 6.32
CA GLN A 101 10.56 -5.30 5.94
C GLN A 101 10.07 -6.23 4.83
N LYS A 102 8.75 -6.39 4.75
CA LYS A 102 8.06 -6.80 3.53
C LYS A 102 7.89 -5.58 2.62
N VAL A 103 8.18 -5.72 1.34
CA VAL A 103 8.04 -4.65 0.34
C VAL A 103 7.06 -5.07 -0.75
N LEU A 104 6.09 -4.20 -1.05
CA LEU A 104 5.28 -4.27 -2.26
C LEU A 104 5.77 -3.22 -3.25
N PHE A 105 6.04 -3.64 -4.48
CA PHE A 105 6.43 -2.75 -5.57
C PHE A 105 5.19 -2.20 -6.24
N LEU A 106 5.11 -0.87 -6.36
CA LEU A 106 3.92 -0.17 -6.83
C LEU A 106 4.22 0.58 -8.12
N LYS A 107 3.21 0.64 -9.00
CA LYS A 107 3.23 1.49 -10.18
C LYS A 107 1.92 2.27 -10.25
N PRO A 108 1.93 3.57 -10.60
CA PRO A 108 0.71 4.30 -10.90
C PRO A 108 -0.15 3.56 -11.93
N ASP A 109 -1.46 3.43 -11.64
CA ASP A 109 -2.42 2.76 -12.53
C ASP A 109 -3.78 3.46 -12.49
N LEU A 110 -4.57 3.27 -11.43
CA LEU A 110 -5.88 3.90 -11.28
C LEU A 110 -5.81 5.20 -10.48
N LYS A 111 -6.45 6.25 -10.99
CA LYS A 111 -6.72 7.50 -10.28
C LYS A 111 -8.22 7.75 -10.23
N LEU A 112 -8.77 7.77 -9.02
CA LEU A 112 -10.16 8.14 -8.78
C LEU A 112 -10.36 9.64 -9.01
N ASN A 113 -11.58 10.03 -9.38
CA ASN A 113 -11.99 11.42 -9.54
C ASN A 113 -12.00 12.17 -8.19
N ARG A 114 -12.16 11.44 -7.08
CA ARG A 114 -12.20 11.96 -5.71
C ARG A 114 -11.69 10.91 -4.72
N ALA A 115 -11.29 11.34 -3.53
CA ALA A 115 -11.06 10.43 -2.42
C ALA A 115 -12.41 9.87 -1.92
N VAL A 116 -12.41 8.61 -1.46
CA VAL A 116 -13.60 7.96 -0.90
C VAL A 116 -13.67 8.29 0.59
N GLN A 117 -14.72 8.98 1.01
CA GLN A 117 -14.88 9.47 2.38
C GLN A 117 -15.34 8.33 3.31
N ASN A 118 -14.79 8.28 4.53
CA ASN A 118 -15.24 7.34 5.52
C ASN A 118 -16.54 7.80 6.19
N ASP A 119 -17.60 7.02 5.99
CA ASP A 119 -18.90 7.15 6.65
C ASP A 119 -19.14 6.05 7.69
N LYS A 120 -18.16 5.17 7.92
CA LYS A 120 -18.30 4.08 8.88
C LYS A 120 -18.34 4.58 10.32
N THR A 121 -19.40 4.21 11.03
CA THR A 121 -19.56 4.44 12.48
C THR A 121 -19.45 3.14 13.28
N ALA A 122 -19.24 3.27 14.59
CA ALA A 122 -19.35 2.15 15.51
C ALA A 122 -20.80 1.62 15.54
N SER A 123 -20.98 0.33 15.82
CA SER A 123 -22.31 -0.30 15.84
C SER A 123 -23.18 0.18 17.00
N ASP A 124 -22.57 0.69 18.08
CA ASP A 124 -23.21 1.10 19.33
C ASP A 124 -23.29 2.62 19.52
N SER A 125 -22.73 3.41 18.58
CA SER A 125 -22.63 4.86 18.69
C SER A 125 -22.38 5.51 17.34
N ASN A 126 -22.76 6.80 17.19
CA ASN A 126 -22.46 7.60 16.00
C ASN A 126 -20.97 8.01 15.90
N ARG A 127 -20.07 7.34 16.61
CA ARG A 127 -18.64 7.63 16.57
C ARG A 127 -18.02 7.03 15.32
N THR A 128 -17.36 7.85 14.51
CA THR A 128 -16.62 7.39 13.33
C THR A 128 -15.51 6.41 13.71
N VAL A 129 -15.43 5.28 13.01
CA VAL A 129 -14.37 4.28 13.18
C VAL A 129 -13.58 4.13 11.89
N ALA A 130 -12.29 3.80 12.00
CA ALA A 130 -11.45 3.65 10.81
C ALA A 130 -11.95 2.48 9.95
N PHE A 131 -12.25 2.75 8.67
CA PHE A 131 -12.73 1.77 7.71
C PHE A 131 -11.88 0.48 7.64
N VAL A 132 -10.56 0.66 7.64
CA VAL A 132 -9.61 -0.44 7.41
C VAL A 132 -9.40 -1.37 8.60
N GLN A 133 -9.58 -0.90 9.85
CA GLN A 133 -9.27 -1.66 11.08
C GLN A 133 -7.95 -2.48 10.98
N GLY A 134 -6.89 -1.88 10.44
CA GLY A 134 -5.60 -2.51 10.14
C GLY A 134 -5.36 -2.66 8.64
N HIS A 135 -6.18 -3.44 7.94
CA HIS A 135 -6.27 -3.49 6.48
C HIS A 135 -7.62 -4.08 6.05
N ARG A 136 -8.07 -3.75 4.84
CA ARG A 136 -9.30 -4.27 4.25
C ARG A 136 -9.09 -4.63 2.79
N TYR A 137 -9.91 -5.54 2.27
CA TYR A 137 -9.98 -5.84 0.85
C TYR A 137 -11.26 -5.25 0.27
N VAL A 138 -11.15 -4.61 -0.89
CA VAL A 138 -12.29 -4.07 -1.64
C VAL A 138 -12.17 -4.45 -3.12
N SER A 139 -13.25 -4.31 -3.87
CA SER A 139 -13.29 -4.54 -5.31
C SER A 139 -12.67 -3.38 -6.09
N LEU A 140 -11.85 -3.71 -7.10
CA LEU A 140 -11.30 -2.77 -8.05
C LEU A 140 -12.39 -2.24 -8.99
N SER A 141 -13.33 -3.10 -9.42
CA SER A 141 -14.48 -2.68 -10.22
C SER A 141 -15.33 -1.66 -9.49
N THR A 142 -15.61 -1.87 -8.19
CA THR A 142 -16.36 -0.89 -7.41
C THR A 142 -15.59 0.42 -7.27
N LEU A 143 -14.27 0.39 -7.02
CA LEU A 143 -13.46 1.62 -7.00
C LEU A 143 -13.49 2.38 -8.33
N ARG A 144 -13.53 1.69 -9.48
CA ARG A 144 -13.63 2.32 -10.81
C ARG A 144 -14.94 3.08 -11.02
N GLU A 145 -15.99 2.73 -10.29
CA GLU A 145 -17.27 3.45 -10.31
C GLU A 145 -17.21 4.80 -9.55
N ASN A 146 -16.05 5.12 -8.93
CA ASN A 146 -15.80 6.35 -8.18
C ASN A 146 -16.77 6.55 -6.99
N PRO A 147 -16.83 5.59 -6.06
CA PRO A 147 -17.71 5.65 -4.92
C PRO A 147 -17.41 6.90 -4.10
N ARG A 148 -18.46 7.47 -3.51
CA ARG A 148 -18.31 8.67 -2.69
C ARG A 148 -17.89 8.29 -1.28
N ASN A 149 -18.47 7.23 -0.73
CA ASN A 149 -18.26 6.82 0.64
C ASN A 149 -17.87 5.35 0.79
N THR A 150 -17.34 5.00 1.96
CA THR A 150 -16.86 3.66 2.26
C THR A 150 -17.94 2.59 2.36
N THR A 151 -19.19 2.94 2.69
CA THR A 151 -20.32 1.99 2.67
C THR A 151 -20.54 1.37 1.29
N GLU A 152 -20.29 2.11 0.21
CA GLU A 152 -20.38 1.59 -1.17
C GLU A 152 -19.31 0.53 -1.48
N LEU A 153 -18.33 0.32 -0.59
CA LEU A 153 -17.26 -0.67 -0.73
C LEU A 153 -17.46 -1.91 0.14
N GLU A 154 -18.58 -2.02 0.87
CA GLU A 154 -18.83 -3.13 1.81
C GLU A 154 -19.66 -4.29 1.23
N ASP A 155 -20.02 -4.22 -0.07
CA ASP A 155 -20.76 -5.25 -0.80
C ASP A 155 -19.89 -6.46 -1.24
#